data_AF-A0A365T3U4-F1
#
_entry.id   AF-A0A365T3U4-F1
#
_cell.length_a   1.000
_cell.length_b   1.000
_cell.length_c   1.000
_cell.angle_alpha   90.00
_cell.angle_beta   90.00
_cell.angle_gamma   90.00
#
_symmetry.space_group_name_H-M   'P 1'
#
loop_
_entity.id
_entity.type
_entity.pdbx_description
1 polymer ?
#
loop_
_entity_poly.entity_id
_entity_poly.type
_entity_poly.pdbx_seq_one_letter_code
_entity_poly.pdbx_strand_id
1 'polypeptide(L)' 'MARRRALLTDRERELIQGEGEVDENYRYQAISRVRNKIQDELTTDVEILKEHHPTLFNELRETVCEESKHD' A
#
# COMPACT_ATOMS: atom_id res chain seq x y z
N MET A 1 -19.25 -0.73 8.38
CA MET A 1 -18.29 -1.82 8.62
C MET A 1 -16.94 -1.20 8.93
N ALA A 2 -16.21 -1.68 9.94
CA ALA A 2 -14.84 -1.21 10.17
C ALA A 2 -14.01 -1.51 8.92
N ARG A 3 -13.35 -0.50 8.35
CA ARG A 3 -12.51 -0.67 7.16
C ARG A 3 -11.38 -1.62 7.52
N ARG A 4 -11.25 -2.74 6.80
CA ARG A 4 -10.08 -3.61 6.96
C ARG A 4 -8.85 -2.89 6.39
N ARG A 5 -7.73 -2.96 7.11
CA ARG A 5 -6.46 -2.34 6.72
C ARG A 5 -5.80 -3.17 5.60
N ALA A 6 -5.36 -2.50 4.55
CA ALA A 6 -4.49 -3.08 3.51
C ALA A 6 -3.04 -2.63 3.77
N LEU A 7 -2.33 -2.11 2.76
CA LEU A 7 -0.97 -1.56 2.91
C LEU A 7 -0.92 -0.34 3.86
N LEU A 8 -1.87 0.57 3.68
CA LEU A 8 -1.94 1.84 4.42
C LEU A 8 -2.91 1.75 5.60
N THR A 9 -2.49 2.26 6.75
CA THR A 9 -3.38 2.65 7.85
C THR A 9 -4.22 3.87 7.46
N ASP A 10 -5.32 4.12 8.17
CA ASP A 10 -6.13 5.31 7.93
C ASP A 10 -5.31 6.60 8.13
N ARG A 11 -4.46 6.64 9.17
CA ARG A 11 -3.59 7.80 9.40
C ARG A 11 -2.54 8.01 8.31
N GLU A 12 -1.97 6.93 7.77
CA GLU A 12 -1.03 7.05 6.64
C GLU A 12 -1.72 7.57 5.38
N ARG A 13 -2.99 7.19 5.14
CA ARG A 13 -3.78 7.75 4.02
C ARG A 13 -3.93 9.26 4.18
N GLU A 14 -4.42 9.72 5.34
CA GLU A 14 -4.59 11.15 5.65
C GLU A 14 -3.29 11.94 5.44
N LEU A 15 -2.18 11.44 6.00
CA LEU A 15 -0.88 12.09 5.92
C LEU A 15 -0.34 12.15 4.48
N ILE A 16 -0.53 11.10 3.69
CA ILE A 16 -0.06 11.05 2.29
C ILE A 16 -0.91 11.95 1.40
N GLN A 17 -2.23 11.91 1.58
CA GLN A 17 -3.19 12.74 0.83
C GLN A 17 -3.01 14.24 1.11
N GLY A 18 -2.39 14.59 2.24
CA GLY A 18 -2.18 15.98 2.61
C GLY A 18 -3.48 16.69 2.98
N GLU A 19 -4.45 15.93 3.50
CA GLU A 19 -5.75 16.48 3.91
C GLU A 19 -5.60 17.28 5.21
N GLY A 20 -5.87 18.59 5.14
CA GLY A 20 -5.78 19.52 6.28
C GLY A 20 -4.37 20.09 6.52
N GLU A 21 -4.20 20.80 7.64
CA GLU A 21 -2.87 21.20 8.13
C GLU A 21 -2.14 19.96 8.69
N VAL A 22 -1.34 19.31 7.84
CA VAL A 22 -0.48 18.20 8.22
C VAL A 22 0.95 18.68 8.40
N ASP A 23 1.56 18.28 9.52
CA ASP A 23 2.99 18.51 9.77
C ASP A 23 3.84 17.69 8.77
N GLU A 24 4.78 18.40 8.13
CA GLU A 24 5.60 17.86 7.05
C GLU A 24 6.51 16.71 7.50
N ASN A 25 6.96 16.72 8.77
CA ASN A 25 7.78 15.64 9.31
C ASN A 25 6.97 14.36 9.45
N TYR A 26 5.73 14.44 9.93
CA TYR A 26 4.85 13.26 10.00
C TYR A 26 4.48 12.74 8.61
N ARG A 27 4.24 13.63 7.64
CA ARG A 27 4.03 13.23 6.25
C ARG A 27 5.24 12.51 5.67
N TYR A 28 6.44 13.05 5.88
CA TYR A 28 7.68 12.41 5.45
C TYR A 28 7.87 11.03 6.08
N GLN A 29 7.64 10.91 7.40
CA GLN A 29 7.73 9.63 8.10
C GLN A 29 6.72 8.61 7.56
N ALA A 30 5.48 9.03 7.29
CA ALA A 30 4.48 8.15 6.69
C ALA A 30 4.93 7.62 5.33
N ILE A 31 5.42 8.50 4.45
CA ILE A 31 5.97 8.11 3.14
C ILE A 31 7.14 7.13 3.30
N SER A 32 8.07 7.39 4.23
CA SER A 32 9.21 6.51 4.47
C SER A 32 8.77 5.13 4.97
N ARG A 33 7.80 5.05 5.88
CA ARG A 33 7.28 3.77 6.37
C ARG A 33 6.59 2.98 5.25
N VAL A 34 5.81 3.66 4.42
CA VAL A 34 5.15 3.03 3.28
C VAL A 34 6.15 2.52 2.25
N ARG A 35 7.26 3.25 2.04
CA ARG A 35 8.35 2.76 1.19
C ARG A 35 8.93 1.45 1.72
N ASN A 36 9.21 1.35 3.01
CA ASN A 36 9.71 0.11 3.61
C ASN A 36 8.69 -1.02 3.46
N LYS A 37 7.40 -0.75 3.75
CA LYS A 37 6.31 -1.71 3.53
C LYS A 37 6.25 -2.26 2.11
N ILE A 38 6.54 -1.44 1.11
CA ILE A 38 6.57 -1.88 -0.29
C ILE A 38 7.81 -2.71 -0.57
N GLN A 39 8.98 -2.28 -0.08
CA GLN A 39 10.26 -2.91 -0.39
C GLN A 39 10.49 -4.24 0.36
N ASP A 40 10.01 -4.33 1.60
CA ASP A 40 10.31 -5.44 2.50
C ASP A 40 9.07 -6.33 2.67
N GLU A 41 8.01 -5.83 3.34
CA GLU A 41 6.84 -6.64 3.70
C GLU A 41 6.03 -7.11 2.48
N LEU A 42 5.63 -6.18 1.59
CA LEU A 42 4.83 -6.52 0.42
C LEU A 42 5.60 -7.39 -0.58
N THR A 43 6.91 -7.19 -0.71
CA THR A 43 7.77 -8.08 -1.51
C THR A 43 7.69 -9.51 -1.00
N THR A 44 7.83 -9.70 0.31
CA THR A 44 7.72 -11.01 0.95
C THR A 44 6.33 -11.62 0.75
N ASP A 45 5.27 -10.83 0.96
CA ASP A 45 3.89 -11.28 0.76
C ASP A 45 3.63 -11.71 -0.69
N VAL A 46 4.16 -10.97 -1.67
CA VAL A 46 4.03 -11.29 -3.10
C VAL A 46 4.70 -12.62 -3.43
N GLU A 47 5.87 -12.92 -2.86
CA GLU A 47 6.56 -14.20 -3.06
C GLU A 47 5.73 -15.37 -2.52
N ILE A 48 5.21 -15.23 -1.29
CA ILE A 48 4.33 -16.23 -0.65
C ILE A 48 3.07 -16.46 -1.49
N LEU A 49 2.41 -15.40 -1.94
CA LEU A 49 1.20 -15.51 -2.79
C LEU A 49 1.52 -16.17 -4.12
N LYS A 50 2.63 -15.81 -4.76
CA LYS A 50 3.04 -16.39 -6.03
C LYS A 50 3.33 -17.89 -5.91
N GLU A 51 3.93 -18.32 -4.81
CA GLU A 51 4.27 -19.73 -4.57
C GLU A 51 3.05 -20.57 -4.17
N HIS A 52 2.24 -20.08 -3.23
CA HIS A 52 1.21 -20.90 -2.58
C HIS A 52 -0.21 -20.60 -3.03
N HIS A 53 -0.50 -19.40 -3.52
CA HIS A 53 -1.84 -18.98 -3.94
C HIS A 53 -1.82 -18.13 -5.23
N PRO A 54 -1.48 -18.72 -6.39
CA PRO A 54 -1.29 -17.97 -7.64
C PRO A 54 -2.50 -17.14 -8.10
N THR A 55 -3.72 -17.58 -7.76
CA THR A 55 -4.94 -16.81 -8.03
C THR A 55 -4.96 -15.47 -7.28
N LEU A 56 -4.64 -15.47 -5.98
CA LEU A 56 -4.56 -14.24 -5.17
C LEU A 56 -3.42 -13.33 -5.64
N PHE A 57 -2.30 -13.91 -6.08
CA PHE A 57 -1.22 -13.14 -6.70
C PHE A 57 -1.68 -12.44 -7.98
N ASN A 58 -2.43 -13.12 -8.85
CA ASN A 58 -2.97 -12.51 -10.06
C ASN A 58 -3.98 -11.41 -9.74
N GLU A 59 -4.89 -11.61 -8.78
CA GLU A 59 -5.84 -10.58 -8.32
C GLU A 59 -5.12 -9.33 -7.80
N LEU A 60 -4.06 -9.50 -6.99
CA LEU A 60 -3.22 -8.40 -6.51
C LEU A 60 -2.54 -7.68 -7.68
N ARG A 61 -1.94 -8.43 -8.61
CA ARG A 61 -1.24 -7.87 -9.78
C ARG A 61 -2.20 -7.09 -10.67
N GLU A 62 -3.39 -7.62 -10.94
CA GLU A 62 -4.43 -6.95 -11.72
C GLU A 62 -4.84 -5.64 -11.04
N THR A 63 -5.13 -5.66 -9.74
CA THR A 63 -5.48 -4.44 -8.99
C THR A 63 -4.40 -3.37 -9.11
N VAL A 64 -3.11 -3.72 -8.96
CA VAL A 64 -2.01 -2.74 -9.03
C VAL A 64 -1.73 -2.26 -10.46
N CYS A 65 -1.73 -3.17 -11.44
CA CYS A 65 -1.30 -2.87 -12.82
C CYS A 65 -2.44 -2.34 -13.71
N GLU A 66 -3.70 -2.58 -13.36
CA GLU A 66 -4.84 -2.06 -14.12
C GLU A 66 -5.25 -0.64 -13.66
N GLU A 67 -5.01 -0.29 -12.39
CA GLU A 67 -5.13 1.11 -11.92
C GLU A 67 -4.15 2.06 -12.65
N SER A 68 -3.07 1.54 -13.25
CA SER A 68 -2.08 2.32 -13.99
C SER A 68 -2.47 2.63 -15.45
N LYS A 69 -3.66 2.23 -15.92
CA LYS A 69 -4.14 2.45 -17.31
C LYS A 69 -5.14 3.61 -17.47
N HIS A 70 -5.30 4.47 -16.47
CA HIS A 70 -6.00 5.75 -16.66
C HIS A 70 -4.97 6.82 -17.07
N ASP A 71 -4.82 6.99 -18.39
CA ASP A 71 -4.17 8.16 -19.01
C ASP A 71 -5.00 9.44 -18.80
#